data_AF-A0A2V9T3U9-F1
#
_entry.id   AF-A0A2V9T3U9-F1
#
_cell.length_a   1.000
_cell.length_b   1.000
_cell.length_c   1.000
_cell.angle_alpha   90.00
_cell.angle_beta   90.00
_cell.angle_gamma   90.00
#
_symmetry.space_group_name_H-M   'P 1'
#
loop_
_entity.id
_entity.type
_entity.pdbx_description
1 polymer ?
#
loop_
_entity_poly.entity_id
_entity_poly.type
_entity_poly.pdbx_seq_one_letter_code
_entity_poly.pdbx_strand_id
1 'polypeptide(L)'
;MVAAVSAGGQQRVKAWECRPAALGRSVFNRIGCNSCHMSDLVINHDRRVADLETVYDPVRGNFKNLFATATALINSIDDGSGYPPLKVPQGNPFLVKNIFTDFKRHDLGVNFYQRNYDGTLQKVFLTRPLWGVGSTGPYGHDGRSMSLDDVILRHGGESQASRDAYAKLAGPESDALQKFLNSLILFPPDDTASTLDPGNRSAPNFPQFGHGSIKLTVLFNDSTDVE
;
A
#
# COMPACT_ATOMS: atom_id res chain seq x y z
N MET A 1 15.62 -29.58 -34.75
CA MET A 1 15.80 -28.14 -35.05
C MET A 1 14.46 -27.57 -35.51
N VAL A 2 13.64 -27.06 -34.59
CA VAL A 2 12.55 -26.11 -34.88
C VAL A 2 12.42 -25.21 -33.66
N ALA A 3 12.24 -23.92 -33.95
CA ALA A 3 12.61 -22.76 -33.16
C ALA A 3 11.77 -22.53 -31.91
N ALA A 4 12.42 -21.96 -30.91
CA ALA A 4 11.80 -21.24 -29.81
C ALA A 4 11.10 -19.98 -30.35
N VAL A 5 9.87 -19.73 -29.89
CA VAL A 5 9.26 -18.40 -29.94
C VAL A 5 8.93 -18.00 -28.51
N SER A 6 9.74 -17.07 -28.02
CA SER A 6 9.57 -16.36 -26.76
C SER A 6 8.31 -15.50 -26.85
N ALA A 7 7.28 -15.83 -26.06
CA ALA A 7 6.17 -14.94 -25.80
C ALA A 7 6.56 -14.06 -24.60
N GLY A 8 6.99 -12.83 -24.91
CA GLY A 8 7.35 -11.83 -23.91
C GLY A 8 6.16 -11.47 -23.02
N GLY A 9 6.14 -12.02 -21.81
CA GLY A 9 5.35 -11.46 -20.72
C GLY A 9 6.00 -10.16 -20.27
N GLN A 10 5.39 -9.02 -20.59
CA GLN A 10 5.73 -7.76 -19.93
C GLN A 10 5.43 -7.92 -18.43
N GLN A 11 6.45 -8.27 -17.64
CA GLN A 11 6.43 -7.97 -16.21
C GLN A 11 6.21 -6.46 -16.10
N ARG A 12 5.02 -6.04 -15.69
CA ARG A 12 4.78 -4.66 -15.29
C ARG A 12 5.74 -4.40 -14.12
N VAL A 13 6.78 -3.60 -14.37
CA VAL A 13 7.61 -3.01 -13.31
C VAL A 13 6.68 -2.41 -12.28
N LYS A 14 6.91 -2.70 -10.99
CA LYS A 14 6.08 -2.14 -9.93
C LYS A 14 6.15 -0.61 -10.04
N ALA A 15 5.04 0.10 -9.83
CA ALA A 15 4.97 1.55 -10.12
C ALA A 15 6.08 2.38 -9.44
N TRP A 16 6.60 1.90 -8.30
CA TRP A 16 7.71 2.50 -7.55
C TRP A 16 9.12 2.17 -8.10
N GLU A 17 9.24 1.28 -9.07
CA GLU A 17 10.51 0.90 -9.75
C GLU A 17 10.81 1.78 -10.98
N CYS A 18 9.87 2.64 -11.40
CA CYS A 18 10.11 3.65 -12.42
C CYS A 18 11.20 4.64 -11.98
N ARG A 19 12.08 5.06 -12.91
CA ARG A 19 13.24 5.94 -12.62
C ARG A 19 12.92 7.15 -11.72
N PRO A 20 11.81 7.91 -11.92
CA PRO A 20 11.47 9.03 -11.04
C PRO A 20 11.12 8.61 -9.61
N ALA A 21 10.42 7.49 -9.42
CA ALA A 21 10.07 6.98 -8.09
C ALA A 21 11.31 6.41 -7.37
N ALA A 22 12.22 5.78 -8.10
CA ALA A 22 13.51 5.35 -7.55
C ALA A 22 14.37 6.53 -7.06
N LEU A 23 14.40 7.63 -7.83
CA LEU A 23 15.05 8.87 -7.39
C LEU A 23 14.37 9.43 -6.13
N GLY A 24 13.04 9.50 -6.11
CA GLY A 24 12.28 9.95 -4.95
C GLY A 24 12.55 9.13 -3.69
N ARG A 25 12.67 7.81 -3.81
CA ARG A 25 13.05 6.93 -2.70
C ARG A 25 14.48 7.21 -2.20
N SER A 26 15.40 7.54 -3.10
CA SER A 26 16.75 7.96 -2.71
C SER A 26 16.73 9.27 -1.91
N VAL A 27 15.97 10.27 -2.38
CA VAL A 27 15.76 11.54 -1.67
C VAL A 27 15.13 11.30 -0.30
N PHE A 28 14.08 10.47 -0.23
CA PHE A 28 13.39 10.08 1.01
C PHE A 28 14.36 9.57 2.08
N ASN A 29 15.27 8.67 1.69
CA ASN A 29 16.30 8.14 2.59
C ASN A 29 17.33 9.22 2.95
N ARG A 30 17.78 10.01 1.97
CA ARG A 30 18.81 11.04 2.17
C ARG A 30 18.40 12.14 3.13
N ILE A 31 17.12 12.54 3.13
CA ILE A 31 16.60 13.57 4.04
C ILE A 31 16.15 12.99 5.40
N GLY A 32 16.29 11.68 5.60
CA GLY A 32 16.03 11.02 6.90
C GLY A 32 14.57 10.64 7.17
N CYS A 33 13.67 10.72 6.18
CA CYS A 33 12.28 10.27 6.36
C CYS A 33 12.20 8.79 6.78
N ASN A 34 13.16 7.99 6.33
CA ASN A 34 13.27 6.56 6.65
C ASN A 34 13.66 6.26 8.12
N SER A 35 13.97 7.27 8.93
CA SER A 35 14.25 7.09 10.36
C SER A 35 13.03 6.56 11.12
N CYS A 36 11.83 7.07 10.80
CA CYS A 36 10.55 6.59 11.32
C CYS A 36 9.84 5.72 10.27
N HIS A 37 9.91 6.09 8.99
CA HIS A 37 9.29 5.35 7.89
C HIS A 37 10.23 4.32 7.28
N MET A 38 10.71 3.39 8.12
CA MET A 38 11.64 2.34 7.72
C MET A 38 11.07 1.50 6.57
N SER A 39 11.83 1.35 5.48
CA SER A 39 11.34 0.67 4.27
C SER A 39 10.82 -0.72 4.56
N ASP A 40 11.57 -1.53 5.30
CA ASP A 40 11.23 -2.92 5.56
C ASP A 40 11.13 -3.18 7.06
N LEU A 41 10.32 -4.16 7.44
CA LEU A 41 10.11 -4.56 8.83
C LEU A 41 10.31 -6.07 9.00
N VAL A 42 11.19 -6.45 9.92
CA VAL A 42 11.37 -7.85 10.30
C VAL A 42 10.34 -8.21 11.36
N ILE A 43 9.54 -9.25 11.08
CA ILE A 43 8.73 -9.92 12.10
C ILE A 43 9.55 -11.09 12.62
N ASN A 44 9.95 -11.01 13.89
CA ASN A 44 10.83 -12.02 14.49
C ASN A 44 10.13 -13.35 14.77
N HIS A 45 8.80 -13.33 14.95
CA HIS A 45 8.02 -14.51 15.26
C HIS A 45 6.72 -14.51 14.46
N ASP A 46 6.71 -15.26 13.36
CA ASP A 46 5.56 -15.36 12.48
C ASP A 46 4.48 -16.30 13.04
N ARG A 47 3.29 -15.74 13.27
CA ARG A 47 2.12 -16.50 13.75
C ARG A 47 1.17 -16.91 12.62
N ARG A 48 1.50 -16.59 11.36
CA ARG A 48 0.71 -17.00 10.21
C ARG A 48 0.74 -18.53 10.06
N VAL A 49 -0.40 -19.08 9.65
CA VAL A 49 -0.55 -20.52 9.36
C VAL A 49 -0.37 -20.82 7.86
N ALA A 50 -0.40 -19.79 7.03
CA ALA A 50 -0.13 -19.88 5.61
C ALA A 50 0.41 -18.55 5.09
N ASP A 51 1.21 -18.63 4.04
CA ASP A 51 1.57 -17.53 3.18
C ASP A 51 0.71 -17.57 1.92
N LEU A 52 0.27 -16.42 1.44
CA LEU A 52 -0.60 -16.31 0.27
C LEU A 52 0.03 -15.38 -0.76
N GLU A 53 0.55 -15.97 -1.82
CA GLU A 53 1.13 -15.23 -2.95
C GLU A 53 0.11 -15.14 -4.07
N THR A 54 -0.15 -13.91 -4.53
CA THR A 54 -1.12 -13.65 -5.60
C THR A 54 -0.40 -13.11 -6.82
N VAL A 55 -0.61 -13.74 -7.97
CA VAL A 55 0.01 -13.36 -9.24
C VAL A 55 -1.04 -13.21 -10.32
N TYR A 56 -0.76 -12.36 -11.31
CA TYR A 56 -1.55 -12.33 -12.53
C TYR A 56 -1.27 -13.61 -13.35
N ASP A 57 -2.31 -14.40 -13.59
CA ASP A 57 -2.31 -15.60 -14.40
C ASP A 57 -3.59 -15.59 -15.28
N PRO A 58 -3.49 -15.32 -16.59
CA PRO A 58 -4.64 -15.22 -17.48
C PRO A 58 -5.27 -16.58 -17.81
N VAL A 59 -4.64 -17.69 -17.42
CA VAL A 59 -5.12 -19.05 -17.69
C VAL A 59 -5.79 -19.64 -16.46
N ARG A 60 -5.17 -19.48 -15.28
CA ARG A 60 -5.65 -20.05 -14.01
C ARG A 60 -6.40 -19.07 -13.13
N GLY A 61 -6.26 -17.77 -13.38
CA GLY A 61 -6.86 -16.73 -12.56
C GLY A 61 -8.37 -16.62 -12.80
N ASN A 62 -9.14 -16.61 -11.72
CA ASN A 62 -10.60 -16.49 -11.79
C ASN A 62 -11.05 -15.04 -11.64
N PHE A 63 -10.63 -14.37 -10.57
CA PHE A 63 -11.01 -12.98 -10.29
C PHE A 63 -9.92 -12.03 -10.80
N LYS A 64 -10.24 -11.19 -11.80
CA LYS A 64 -9.29 -10.26 -12.44
C LYS A 64 -8.01 -10.93 -12.96
N ASN A 65 -8.11 -12.18 -13.42
CA ASN A 65 -6.97 -13.00 -13.81
C ASN A 65 -5.91 -13.13 -12.70
N LEU A 66 -6.31 -13.06 -11.44
CA LEU A 66 -5.41 -13.31 -10.30
C LEU A 66 -5.53 -14.76 -9.86
N PHE A 67 -4.38 -15.41 -9.71
CA PHE A 67 -4.25 -16.75 -9.13
C PHE A 67 -3.45 -16.66 -7.84
N ALA A 68 -3.99 -17.26 -6.77
CA ALA A 68 -3.37 -17.25 -5.47
C ALA A 68 -2.83 -18.64 -5.11
N THR A 69 -1.57 -18.69 -4.69
CA THR A 69 -0.92 -19.91 -4.19
C THR A 69 -0.76 -19.79 -2.68
N ALA A 70 -1.36 -20.72 -1.94
CA ALA A 70 -1.25 -20.80 -0.49
C ALA A 70 -0.15 -21.80 -0.10
N THR A 71 0.84 -21.35 0.67
CA THR A 71 1.90 -22.19 1.24
C THR A 71 1.67 -22.34 2.73
N ALA A 72 1.48 -23.56 3.22
CA ALA A 72 1.28 -23.80 4.64
C ALA A 72 2.56 -23.48 5.45
N LEU A 73 2.41 -22.75 6.55
CA LEU A 73 3.48 -22.36 7.48
C LEU A 73 3.29 -23.01 8.86
N ILE A 74 2.84 -24.27 8.87
CA ILE A 74 2.48 -25.00 10.09
C ILE A 74 3.31 -26.27 10.25
N ASN A 75 3.60 -26.62 11.50
CA ASN A 75 4.06 -27.93 11.90
C ASN A 75 2.87 -28.75 12.44
N SER A 76 2.92 -30.06 12.25
CA SER A 76 1.93 -30.99 12.80
C SER A 76 2.55 -31.70 13.99
N ILE A 77 1.95 -31.58 15.17
CA ILE A 77 2.44 -32.17 16.41
C ILE A 77 1.36 -33.06 16.99
N ASP A 78 1.67 -34.34 17.17
CA ASP A 78 0.84 -35.24 17.98
C ASP A 78 1.22 -35.02 19.45
N ASP A 79 0.24 -34.60 20.27
CA ASP A 79 0.43 -34.32 21.69
C ASP A 79 0.08 -35.53 22.58
N GLY A 80 -0.24 -36.68 21.99
CA GLY A 80 -0.58 -37.90 22.70
C GLY A 80 -1.94 -37.85 23.39
N SER A 81 -2.76 -36.82 23.15
CA SER A 81 -4.10 -36.68 23.72
C SER A 81 -5.13 -37.64 23.12
N GLY A 82 -4.79 -38.30 22.01
CA GLY A 82 -5.73 -39.10 21.21
C GLY A 82 -6.60 -38.26 20.25
N TYR A 83 -6.43 -36.94 20.24
CA TYR A 83 -7.06 -36.03 19.26
C TYR A 83 -6.21 -35.85 18.00
N PRO A 84 -6.77 -35.28 16.92
CA PRO A 84 -5.98 -34.97 15.71
C PRO A 84 -4.75 -34.10 16.03
N PRO A 85 -3.62 -34.30 15.32
CA PRO A 85 -2.40 -33.54 15.56
C PRO A 85 -2.60 -32.03 15.51
N LEU A 86 -2.05 -31.33 16.50
CA LEU A 86 -2.03 -29.88 16.60
C LEU A 86 -1.31 -29.27 15.40
N LYS A 87 -1.91 -28.22 14.82
CA LYS A 87 -1.30 -27.41 13.77
C LYS A 87 -0.77 -26.12 14.37
N VAL A 88 0.54 -26.06 14.58
CA VAL A 88 1.19 -24.89 15.18
C VAL A 88 1.94 -24.10 14.11
N PRO A 89 1.91 -22.76 14.12
CA PRO A 89 2.75 -21.95 13.25
C PRO A 89 4.23 -22.31 13.40
N GLN A 90 4.98 -22.26 12.31
CA GLN A 90 6.43 -22.52 12.31
C GLN A 90 7.22 -21.50 13.14
N GLY A 91 6.72 -20.27 13.29
CA GLY A 91 7.36 -19.25 14.13
C GLY A 91 8.61 -18.60 13.52
N ASN A 92 8.99 -18.97 12.29
CA ASN A 92 10.17 -18.44 11.61
C ASN A 92 10.06 -16.92 11.38
N PRO A 93 11.17 -16.17 11.43
CA PRO A 93 11.14 -14.76 11.10
C PRO A 93 10.90 -14.54 9.61
N PHE A 94 10.24 -13.43 9.26
CA PHE A 94 10.09 -13.01 7.87
C PHE A 94 10.21 -11.49 7.71
N LEU A 95 10.59 -11.06 6.51
CA LEU A 95 10.76 -9.65 6.17
C LEU A 95 9.55 -9.13 5.41
N VAL A 96 8.85 -8.17 5.99
CA VAL A 96 7.82 -7.38 5.32
C VAL A 96 8.50 -6.26 4.56
N LYS A 97 8.52 -6.34 3.22
CA LYS A 97 9.22 -5.37 2.38
C LYS A 97 8.38 -4.15 2.04
N ASN A 98 9.00 -2.98 1.98
CA ASN A 98 8.44 -1.71 1.53
C ASN A 98 7.23 -1.21 2.34
N ILE A 99 7.06 -1.59 3.61
CA ILE A 99 5.96 -1.15 4.49
C ILE A 99 6.08 0.32 4.95
N PHE A 100 7.31 0.86 4.99
CA PHE A 100 7.59 2.26 5.33
C PHE A 100 7.06 2.69 6.72
N THR A 101 7.35 1.90 7.75
CA THR A 101 7.02 2.21 9.15
C THR A 101 7.92 1.41 10.09
N ASP A 102 8.19 1.99 11.25
CA ASP A 102 8.81 1.31 12.39
C ASP A 102 7.81 0.90 13.49
N PHE A 103 6.52 1.23 13.33
CA PHE A 103 5.45 1.06 14.31
C PHE A 103 5.77 1.61 15.72
N LYS A 104 6.70 2.57 15.82
CA LYS A 104 6.95 3.28 17.08
C LYS A 104 6.05 4.50 17.19
N ARG A 105 5.99 5.05 18.40
CA ARG A 105 5.29 6.30 18.69
C ARG A 105 6.30 7.43 18.76
N HIS A 106 6.04 8.50 18.03
CA HIS A 106 6.91 9.66 17.94
C HIS A 106 6.16 10.95 18.28
N ASP A 107 6.87 11.88 18.88
CA ASP A 107 6.42 13.26 19.02
C ASP A 107 6.64 14.02 17.69
N LEU A 108 5.55 14.36 16.99
CA LEU A 108 5.59 15.10 15.72
C LEU A 108 5.51 16.63 15.92
N GLY A 109 5.66 17.11 17.14
CA GLY A 109 5.62 18.51 17.53
C GLY A 109 4.22 19.07 17.76
N VAL A 110 4.17 20.31 18.24
CA VAL A 110 2.95 20.99 18.69
C VAL A 110 1.85 21.07 17.63
N ASN A 111 2.23 21.06 16.36
CA ASN A 111 1.30 21.08 15.24
C ASN A 111 0.45 19.81 15.17
N PHE A 112 0.90 18.69 15.74
CA PHE A 112 0.19 17.42 15.79
C PHE A 112 -0.43 17.13 17.16
N TYR A 113 -0.24 17.98 18.17
CA TYR A 113 -0.81 17.69 19.48
C TYR A 113 -2.33 17.80 19.45
N GLN A 114 -2.99 16.80 20.04
CA GLN A 114 -4.45 16.76 20.17
C GLN A 114 -4.85 16.75 21.63
N ARG A 115 -5.91 17.50 21.96
CA ARG A 115 -6.55 17.44 23.28
C ARG A 115 -7.64 16.37 23.25
N ASN A 116 -7.54 15.43 24.17
CA ASN A 116 -8.55 14.41 24.40
C ASN A 116 -9.77 15.02 25.11
N TYR A 117 -10.91 14.31 25.07
CA TYR A 117 -12.15 14.78 25.70
C TYR A 117 -12.04 15.01 27.22
N ASP A 118 -11.14 14.27 27.88
CA ASP A 118 -10.84 14.37 29.31
C ASP A 118 -9.89 15.53 29.66
N GLY A 119 -9.49 16.32 28.66
CA GLY A 119 -8.57 17.44 28.81
C GLY A 119 -7.09 17.06 28.77
N THR A 120 -6.72 15.78 28.70
CA THR A 120 -5.32 15.36 28.52
C THR A 120 -4.83 15.70 27.10
N LEU A 121 -3.51 15.77 26.91
CA LEU A 121 -2.91 16.07 25.61
C LEU A 121 -2.18 14.84 25.05
N GLN A 122 -2.61 14.37 23.89
CA GLN A 122 -1.90 13.36 23.11
C GLN A 122 -0.79 14.02 22.30
N LYS A 123 0.46 13.64 22.60
CA LYS A 123 1.66 14.20 21.97
C LYS A 123 2.38 13.24 21.04
N VAL A 124 2.25 11.93 21.29
CA VAL A 124 2.98 10.90 20.55
C VAL A 124 2.03 10.03 19.73
N PHE A 125 2.39 9.81 18.47
CA PHE A 125 1.55 9.11 17.48
C PHE A 125 2.32 7.98 16.82
N LEU A 126 1.60 6.90 16.52
CA LEU A 126 2.16 5.75 15.82
C LEU A 126 2.55 6.15 14.39
N THR A 127 3.76 5.81 13.95
CA THR A 127 4.14 5.91 12.54
C THR A 127 3.26 4.95 11.73
N ARG A 128 2.31 5.47 10.94
CA ARG A 128 1.48 4.63 10.08
C ARG A 128 2.30 4.14 8.87
N PRO A 129 2.06 2.91 8.37
CA PRO A 129 2.68 2.44 7.14
C PRO A 129 2.32 3.36 5.98
N LEU A 130 3.27 3.64 5.09
CA LEU A 130 3.03 4.49 3.91
C LEU A 130 2.44 3.71 2.72
N TRP A 131 2.16 2.41 2.89
CA TRP A 131 1.33 1.67 1.94
C TRP A 131 -0.01 2.35 1.77
N GLY A 132 -0.26 2.86 0.56
CA GLY A 132 -1.51 3.54 0.25
C GLY A 132 -1.48 5.06 0.42
N VAL A 133 -0.39 5.64 0.93
CA VAL A 133 -0.34 7.08 1.23
C VAL A 133 -0.63 7.95 0.01
N GLY A 134 -0.33 7.50 -1.21
CA GLY A 134 -0.65 8.22 -2.44
C GLY A 134 -2.15 8.31 -2.77
N SER A 135 -3.00 7.57 -2.06
CA SER A 135 -4.44 7.42 -2.35
C SER A 135 -5.37 7.59 -1.14
N THR A 136 -4.85 7.93 0.04
CA THR A 136 -5.63 7.91 1.30
C THR A 136 -5.66 9.26 2.01
N GLY A 137 -5.58 10.37 1.27
CA GLY A 137 -5.83 11.69 1.85
C GLY A 137 -7.25 11.81 2.40
N PRO A 138 -7.52 12.77 3.32
CA PRO A 138 -6.57 13.73 3.90
C PRO A 138 -5.62 13.08 4.93
N TYR A 139 -4.56 13.80 5.28
CA TYR A 139 -3.42 13.30 6.06
C TYR A 139 -3.33 13.88 7.46
N GLY A 140 -2.52 13.21 8.28
CA GLY A 140 -2.43 13.43 9.71
C GLY A 140 -3.55 12.72 10.46
N HIS A 141 -3.32 12.35 11.71
CA HIS A 141 -4.34 11.72 12.56
C HIS A 141 -5.58 12.62 12.82
N ASP A 142 -5.48 13.93 12.59
CA ASP A 142 -6.60 14.88 12.60
C ASP A 142 -7.21 15.14 11.22
N GLY A 143 -6.64 14.61 10.14
CA GLY A 143 -7.10 14.86 8.77
C GLY A 143 -6.99 16.33 8.32
N ARG A 144 -6.15 17.16 8.96
CA ARG A 144 -6.07 18.60 8.64
C ARG A 144 -5.12 18.95 7.49
N SER A 145 -4.35 17.99 6.98
CA SER A 145 -3.44 18.21 5.85
C SER A 145 -4.05 17.66 4.56
N MET A 146 -4.31 18.51 3.58
CA MET A 146 -5.00 18.10 2.35
C MET A 146 -4.07 17.48 1.31
N SER A 147 -2.77 17.76 1.39
CA SER A 147 -1.75 17.20 0.51
C SER A 147 -0.59 16.55 1.29
N LEU A 148 0.19 15.73 0.57
CA LEU A 148 1.43 15.15 1.09
C LEU A 148 2.45 16.24 1.44
N ASP A 149 2.52 17.30 0.64
CA ASP A 149 3.37 18.46 0.93
C ASP A 149 2.98 19.13 2.25
N ASP A 150 1.69 19.39 2.45
CA ASP A 150 1.17 20.01 3.68
C ASP A 150 1.51 19.17 4.92
N VAL A 151 1.30 17.85 4.85
CA VAL A 151 1.56 16.99 6.00
C VAL A 151 3.06 16.91 6.28
N ILE A 152 3.91 16.77 5.27
CA ILE A 152 5.36 16.72 5.44
C ILE A 152 5.86 18.02 6.07
N LEU A 153 5.43 19.19 5.57
CA LEU A 153 5.83 20.49 6.12
C LEU A 153 5.30 20.77 7.53
N ARG A 154 4.21 20.09 7.92
CA ARG A 154 3.64 20.19 9.26
C ARG A 154 4.41 19.37 10.30
N HIS A 155 5.20 18.37 9.89
CA HIS A 155 6.00 17.57 10.80
C HIS A 155 6.99 18.46 11.59
N GLY A 156 7.16 18.13 12.87
CA GLY A 156 8.11 18.77 13.76
C GLY A 156 8.58 17.77 14.81
N GLY A 157 8.93 18.26 16.01
CA GLY A 157 9.36 17.39 17.11
C GLY A 157 10.56 16.53 16.70
N GLU A 158 10.45 15.22 16.85
CA GLU A 158 11.48 14.25 16.44
C GLU A 158 11.77 14.27 14.93
N SER A 159 10.78 14.63 14.11
CA SER A 159 10.90 14.70 12.64
C SER A 159 11.34 16.07 12.11
N GLN A 160 11.66 17.02 12.99
CA GLN A 160 11.99 18.41 12.62
C GLN A 160 13.13 18.50 11.61
N ALA A 161 14.21 17.73 11.81
CA ALA A 161 15.37 17.74 10.91
C ALA A 161 15.00 17.29 9.47
N SER A 162 14.20 16.22 9.35
CA SER A 162 13.74 15.73 8.04
C SER A 162 12.76 16.69 7.37
N ARG A 163 11.87 17.32 8.14
CA ARG A 163 10.97 18.36 7.62
C ARG A 163 11.76 19.56 7.08
N ASP A 164 12.75 20.03 7.83
CA ASP A 164 13.58 21.17 7.40
C ASP A 164 14.46 20.83 6.20
N ALA A 165 14.92 19.59 6.10
CA ALA A 165 15.63 19.10 4.92
C ALA A 165 14.70 19.03 3.70
N TYR A 166 13.45 18.56 3.87
CA TYR A 166 12.44 18.57 2.82
C TYR A 166 12.16 19.98 2.30
N ALA A 167 11.94 20.95 3.20
CA ALA A 167 11.67 22.35 2.84
C ALA A 167 12.82 23.02 2.07
N LYS A 168 14.04 22.48 2.14
CA LYS A 168 15.24 22.97 1.44
C LYS A 168 15.52 22.25 0.12
N LEU A 169 14.75 21.23 -0.24
CA LEU A 169 14.95 20.50 -1.49
C LEU A 169 14.77 21.42 -2.70
N ALA A 170 15.59 21.20 -3.73
CA ALA A 170 15.34 21.81 -5.04
C ALA A 170 14.06 21.22 -5.66
N GLY A 171 13.37 22.00 -6.51
CA GLY A 171 12.13 21.58 -7.16
C GLY A 171 12.16 20.16 -7.74
N PRO A 172 13.19 19.78 -8.54
CA PRO A 172 13.28 18.43 -9.11
C PRO A 172 13.37 17.31 -8.07
N GLU A 173 14.00 17.56 -6.91
CA GLU A 173 14.13 16.56 -5.85
C GLU A 173 12.84 16.42 -5.05
N SER A 174 12.18 17.55 -4.75
CA SER A 174 10.85 17.54 -4.12
C SER A 174 9.82 16.83 -5.02
N ASP A 175 9.82 17.14 -6.32
CA ASP A 175 8.96 16.48 -7.30
C ASP A 175 9.20 14.96 -7.38
N ALA A 176 10.46 14.54 -7.34
CA ALA A 176 10.82 13.12 -7.35
C ALA A 176 10.30 12.42 -6.08
N LEU A 177 10.48 13.03 -4.92
CA LEU A 177 9.97 12.53 -3.65
C LEU A 177 8.44 12.43 -3.63
N GLN A 178 7.75 13.47 -4.10
CA GLN A 178 6.30 13.47 -4.25
C GLN A 178 5.83 12.37 -5.21
N LYS A 179 6.51 12.15 -6.34
CA LYS A 179 6.20 11.05 -7.27
C LYS A 179 6.38 9.68 -6.62
N PHE A 180 7.41 9.51 -5.80
CA PHE A 180 7.62 8.28 -5.04
C PHE A 180 6.47 8.04 -4.06
N LEU A 181 6.10 9.01 -3.22
CA LEU A 181 5.01 8.85 -2.26
C LEU A 181 3.65 8.62 -2.94
N ASN A 182 3.37 9.34 -4.02
CA ASN A 182 2.16 9.15 -4.83
C ASN A 182 2.14 7.79 -5.58
N SER A 183 3.26 7.09 -5.70
CA SER A 183 3.30 5.73 -6.25
C SER A 183 2.89 4.64 -5.26
N LEU A 184 2.82 4.97 -3.96
CA LEU A 184 2.42 4.06 -2.90
C LEU A 184 0.89 4.07 -2.76
N ILE A 185 0.18 3.39 -3.66
CA ILE A 185 -1.29 3.32 -3.69
C ILE A 185 -1.82 1.94 -3.27
N LEU A 186 -3.02 1.87 -2.69
CA LEU A 186 -3.66 0.58 -2.30
C LEU A 186 -4.25 -0.15 -3.50
N PHE A 187 -4.90 0.60 -4.40
CA PHE A 187 -5.50 0.09 -5.62
C PHE A 187 -5.11 1.03 -6.76
N PRO A 188 -4.60 0.51 -7.89
CA PRO A 188 -4.62 1.26 -9.13
C PRO A 188 -6.05 1.77 -9.40
N PRO A 189 -6.24 2.99 -9.92
CA PRO A 189 -7.58 3.51 -10.24
C PRO A 189 -8.39 2.54 -11.11
N ASP A 190 -7.71 1.86 -12.03
CA ASP A 190 -8.25 0.86 -12.94
C ASP A 190 -8.74 -0.42 -12.23
N ASP A 191 -8.49 -0.57 -10.91
CA ASP A 191 -8.74 -1.80 -10.14
C ASP A 191 -9.75 -1.68 -8.99
N THR A 192 -10.45 -0.56 -8.85
CA THR A 192 -11.54 -0.45 -7.87
C THR A 192 -12.78 -1.23 -8.31
N ALA A 193 -13.68 -1.62 -7.39
CA ALA A 193 -14.97 -2.22 -7.77
C ALA A 193 -15.81 -1.30 -8.68
N SER A 194 -15.45 -0.01 -8.71
CA SER A 194 -15.97 1.00 -9.61
C SER A 194 -15.43 0.94 -11.03
N THR A 195 -14.49 0.06 -11.39
CA THR A 195 -13.92 -0.11 -12.75
C THR A 195 -14.18 -1.51 -13.32
N LEU A 196 -15.38 -2.05 -13.09
CA LEU A 196 -15.84 -3.29 -13.73
C LEU A 196 -16.01 -3.14 -15.25
N ASP A 197 -15.95 -1.91 -15.76
CA ASP A 197 -15.71 -1.60 -17.17
C ASP A 197 -14.50 -0.65 -17.24
N PRO A 198 -13.30 -1.13 -17.65
CA PRO A 198 -12.10 -0.29 -17.69
C PRO A 198 -12.18 0.82 -18.75
N GLY A 199 -13.23 0.82 -19.59
CA GLY A 199 -13.40 1.76 -20.69
C GLY A 199 -12.35 1.57 -21.78
N ASN A 200 -12.75 1.75 -23.04
CA ASN A 200 -11.79 1.78 -24.13
C ASN A 200 -11.27 3.21 -24.32
N ARG A 201 -10.03 3.48 -23.91
CA ARG A 201 -9.38 4.80 -24.07
C ARG A 201 -9.23 5.25 -25.53
N SER A 202 -9.31 4.32 -26.47
CA SER A 202 -9.26 4.57 -27.91
C SER A 202 -10.65 4.74 -28.53
N ALA A 203 -11.73 4.66 -27.73
CA ALA A 203 -13.07 4.87 -28.24
C ALA A 203 -13.34 6.36 -28.53
N PRO A 204 -14.10 6.67 -29.61
CA PRO A 204 -14.61 8.01 -29.82
C PRO A 204 -15.39 8.48 -28.58
N ASN A 205 -15.09 9.68 -28.09
CA ASN A 205 -15.74 10.33 -26.94
C ASN A 205 -15.40 9.78 -25.53
N PHE A 206 -14.27 9.09 -25.33
CA PHE A 206 -13.76 8.83 -23.97
C PHE A 206 -13.44 10.16 -23.23
N PRO A 207 -13.86 10.35 -21.95
CA PRO A 207 -14.56 9.43 -21.05
C PRO A 207 -16.10 9.61 -20.99
N GLN A 208 -16.70 10.36 -21.91
CA GLN A 208 -18.10 10.86 -21.83
C GLN A 208 -19.13 10.00 -22.57
N PHE A 209 -19.07 8.66 -22.49
CA PHE A 209 -20.19 7.81 -22.92
C PHE A 209 -20.54 6.79 -21.84
N GLY A 210 -21.74 6.94 -21.25
CA GLY A 210 -22.22 6.10 -20.15
C GLY A 210 -21.70 6.54 -18.78
N HIS A 211 -22.61 6.88 -17.87
CA HIS A 211 -22.30 7.38 -16.54
C HIS A 211 -21.45 6.41 -15.72
N GLY A 212 -20.16 6.69 -15.58
CA GLY A 212 -19.30 6.01 -14.60
C GLY A 212 -19.07 4.53 -14.88
N SER A 213 -17.95 4.04 -14.40
CA SER A 213 -17.42 2.70 -14.70
C SER A 213 -18.07 1.57 -13.87
N ILE A 214 -19.26 1.83 -13.28
CA ILE A 214 -20.07 0.82 -12.58
C ILE A 214 -21.19 0.37 -13.51
N LYS A 215 -21.14 -0.89 -13.94
CA LYS A 215 -22.23 -1.55 -14.66
C LYS A 215 -23.36 -1.90 -13.67
N LEU A 216 -24.05 -0.90 -13.11
CA LEU A 216 -25.13 -1.09 -12.13
C LEU A 216 -26.26 -1.99 -12.68
N THR A 217 -26.40 -2.06 -14.01
CA THR A 217 -27.39 -2.91 -14.68
C THR A 217 -27.19 -4.41 -14.46
N VAL A 218 -26.01 -4.89 -14.06
CA VAL A 218 -25.84 -6.32 -13.67
C VAL A 218 -26.12 -6.58 -12.19
N LEU A 219 -26.23 -5.53 -11.36
CA LEU A 219 -26.49 -5.62 -9.92
C LEU A 219 -27.94 -5.32 -9.54
N PHE A 220 -28.70 -4.64 -10.41
CA PHE A 220 -30.05 -4.14 -10.10
C PHE A 220 -31.08 -4.36 -11.22
N ASN A 221 -30.80 -5.24 -12.19
CA ASN A 221 -31.67 -5.42 -13.35
C ASN A 221 -31.93 -6.90 -13.69
N ASP A 222 -32.12 -7.73 -12.66
CA ASP A 222 -32.82 -9.00 -12.85
C ASP A 222 -34.32 -8.71 -12.85
N SER A 223 -34.97 -8.87 -14.00
CA SER A 223 -36.43 -8.67 -14.13
C SER A 223 -37.26 -9.69 -13.34
N THR A 224 -36.62 -10.65 -12.67
CA THR A 224 -37.26 -11.67 -11.84
C THR A 224 -37.17 -11.39 -10.34
N ASP A 225 -36.43 -10.36 -9.92
CA ASP A 225 -36.45 -9.89 -8.53
C ASP A 225 -37.81 -9.25 -8.22
N VAL A 226 -38.41 -9.64 -7.09
CA VAL A 226 -39.71 -9.11 -6.64
C VAL A 226 -39.43 -7.87 -5.77
N GLU A 227 -40.02 -6.72 -6.12
CA GLU A 227 -40.01 -5.50 -5.29
C GLU A 227 -40.77 -5.68 -3.96
#